data_AF-S9QVI1-F1
#
_entry.id   AF-S9QVI1-F1
#
_cell.length_a   1.000
_cell.length_b   1.000
_cell.length_c   1.000
_cell.angle_alpha   90.00
_cell.angle_beta   90.00
_cell.angle_gamma   90.00
#
_symmetry.space_group_name_H-M   'P 1'
#
loop_
_entity.id
_entity.type
_entity.pdbx_description
1 polymer ?
#
loop_
_entity_poly.entity_id
_entity_poly.type
_entity_poly.pdbx_seq_one_letter_code
_entity_poly.pdbx_strand_id
1 'polypeptide(L)'
;MSRLIVFAVVLMCLGGCGVQPPDRRPERVVSLTIEQTPTGARDSVSIEGVSISGDELVLDLSHGGGCAEHTFGLSWDGSFAESNPVQARLILLHESYDDMCLALLHEELHVDLTPMKESWREQYRREHGIIELRFADSTATARYEF
;
A
#
# COMPACT_ATOMS: atom_id res chain seq x y z
N MET A 1 -19.62 45.12 -61.10
CA MET A 1 -19.83 45.80 -59.80
C MET A 1 -20.52 44.84 -58.85
N SER A 2 -20.16 44.92 -57.57
CA SER A 2 -20.77 44.28 -56.41
C SER A 2 -20.06 43.07 -55.82
N ARG A 3 -19.81 43.22 -54.52
CA ARG A 3 -19.03 42.44 -53.56
C ARG A 3 -19.86 41.25 -53.05
N LEU A 4 -19.21 40.21 -52.53
CA LEU A 4 -19.51 39.72 -51.19
C LEU A 4 -18.41 38.79 -50.67
N ILE A 5 -17.81 39.17 -49.55
CA ILE A 5 -16.92 38.34 -48.73
C ILE A 5 -17.83 37.57 -47.77
N VAL A 6 -17.70 36.24 -47.70
CA VAL A 6 -18.33 35.43 -46.66
C VAL A 6 -17.22 34.67 -45.93
N PHE A 7 -16.94 35.13 -44.71
CA PHE A 7 -16.21 34.38 -43.70
C PHE A 7 -17.09 33.23 -43.22
N ALA A 8 -16.66 31.99 -43.45
CA ALA A 8 -17.24 30.83 -42.80
C ALA A 8 -16.26 30.31 -41.74
N VAL A 9 -16.73 30.35 -40.51
CA VAL A 9 -16.04 30.08 -39.25
C VAL A 9 -15.65 28.61 -39.16
N VAL A 10 -14.39 28.35 -38.84
CA VAL A 10 -13.87 27.06 -38.39
C VAL A 10 -14.44 26.79 -37.00
N LEU A 11 -15.39 25.85 -36.88
CA LEU A 11 -15.85 25.34 -35.59
C LEU A 11 -15.10 24.03 -35.30
N MET A 12 -13.95 24.17 -34.63
CA MET A 12 -13.14 23.09 -34.10
C MET A 12 -13.86 22.50 -32.88
N CYS A 13 -14.49 21.34 -33.05
CA CYS A 13 -15.04 20.58 -31.93
C CYS A 13 -13.89 20.04 -31.06
N LEU A 14 -13.44 20.84 -30.09
CA LEU A 14 -12.58 20.43 -28.98
C LEU A 14 -13.41 19.62 -27.98
N GLY A 15 -13.84 18.43 -28.39
CA GLY A 15 -14.42 17.43 -27.50
C GLY A 15 -13.31 16.63 -26.82
N GLY A 16 -12.60 17.24 -25.88
CA GLY A 16 -11.74 16.49 -24.97
C GLY A 16 -12.61 15.68 -24.02
N CYS A 17 -12.59 14.35 -24.12
CA CYS A 17 -12.99 13.50 -23.01
C CYS A 17 -12.02 13.82 -21.87
N GLY A 18 -12.51 14.50 -20.82
CA GLY A 18 -11.74 14.70 -19.61
C GLY A 18 -11.39 13.33 -19.05
N VAL A 19 -10.13 12.92 -19.18
CA VAL A 19 -9.58 11.82 -18.40
C VAL A 19 -9.57 12.34 -16.97
N GLN A 20 -10.51 11.86 -16.15
CA GLN A 20 -10.46 12.10 -14.71
C GLN A 20 -9.08 11.62 -14.24
N PRO A 21 -8.25 12.46 -13.61
CA PRO A 21 -7.00 11.99 -13.03
C PRO A 21 -7.33 10.84 -12.06
N PRO A 22 -6.50 9.77 -12.00
CA PRO A 22 -6.73 8.71 -11.03
C PRO A 22 -6.87 9.34 -9.65
N ASP A 23 -7.93 8.94 -8.96
CA ASP A 23 -8.21 9.31 -7.58
C ASP A 23 -6.93 9.09 -6.76
N ARG A 24 -6.27 10.19 -6.35
CA ARG A 24 -4.99 10.11 -5.65
C ARG A 24 -5.28 9.70 -4.23
N ARG A 25 -5.21 8.40 -3.95
CA ARG A 25 -5.20 7.86 -2.59
C ARG A 25 -4.05 8.52 -1.83
N PRO A 26 -4.23 8.86 -0.53
CA PRO A 26 -3.12 9.37 0.24
C PRO A 26 -2.03 8.29 0.33
N GLU A 27 -0.82 8.66 -0.08
CA GLU A 27 0.36 7.82 0.00
C GLU A 27 0.98 7.98 1.38
N ARG A 28 1.20 6.86 2.08
CA ARG A 28 1.80 6.84 3.43
C ARG A 28 3.04 5.97 3.44
N VAL A 29 4.17 6.58 3.73
CA VAL A 29 5.44 5.87 3.95
C VAL A 29 5.58 5.55 5.43
N VAL A 30 5.73 4.27 5.76
CA VAL A 30 5.97 3.81 7.14
C VAL A 30 7.15 2.86 7.19
N SER A 31 7.79 2.80 8.36
CA SER A 31 8.87 1.84 8.59
C SER A 31 8.33 0.51 9.11
N LEU A 32 9.01 -0.58 8.74
CA LEU A 32 8.79 -1.89 9.33
C LEU A 32 9.30 -1.90 10.77
N THR A 33 8.41 -2.12 11.73
CA THR A 33 8.77 -2.23 13.15
C THR A 33 9.04 -3.69 13.51
N ILE A 34 10.20 -3.95 14.12
CA ILE A 34 10.60 -5.30 14.56
C ILE A 34 10.30 -5.46 16.05
N GLU A 35 9.20 -6.14 16.39
CA GLU A 35 8.70 -6.33 17.76
C GLU A 35 8.10 -7.72 17.95
N GLN A 36 8.51 -8.44 19.01
CA GLN A 36 7.97 -9.76 19.33
C GLN A 36 6.48 -9.73 19.69
N THR A 37 6.05 -8.65 20.34
CA THR A 37 4.66 -8.38 20.70
C THR A 37 4.30 -7.03 20.12
N PRO A 38 3.38 -6.97 19.12
CA PRO A 38 2.95 -5.70 18.57
C PRO A 38 2.26 -4.87 19.64
N THR A 39 2.70 -3.62 19.80
CA THR A 39 2.15 -2.70 20.81
C THR A 39 1.10 -1.73 20.26
N GLY A 40 0.95 -1.64 18.93
CA GLY A 40 -0.01 -0.75 18.28
C GLY A 40 -1.44 -1.29 18.26
N ALA A 41 -2.39 -0.39 18.04
CA ALA A 41 -3.80 -0.73 17.87
C ALA A 41 -4.05 -1.52 16.58
N ARG A 42 -5.21 -2.18 16.55
CA ARG A 42 -5.62 -3.12 15.50
C ARG A 42 -7.07 -2.90 15.11
N ASP A 43 -7.45 -1.63 14.97
CA ASP A 43 -8.79 -1.27 14.51
C ASP A 43 -9.03 -1.80 13.10
N SER A 44 -10.29 -2.01 12.75
CA SER A 44 -10.66 -2.66 11.49
C SER A 44 -10.11 -1.90 10.28
N VAL A 45 -9.32 -2.61 9.47
CA VAL A 45 -8.77 -2.19 8.18
C VAL A 45 -8.70 -3.42 7.28
N SER A 46 -8.95 -3.25 6.00
CA SER A 46 -8.88 -4.31 5.00
C SER A 46 -7.69 -4.08 4.07
N ILE A 47 -6.98 -5.16 3.74
CA ILE A 47 -5.97 -5.16 2.68
C ILE A 47 -6.68 -5.53 1.38
N GLU A 48 -6.81 -4.57 0.47
CA GLU A 48 -7.43 -4.73 -0.84
C GLU A 48 -6.44 -5.24 -1.90
N GLY A 49 -5.16 -4.91 -1.71
CA GLY A 49 -4.10 -5.19 -2.66
C GLY A 49 -2.75 -5.25 -1.97
N VAL A 50 -1.86 -6.06 -2.54
CA VAL A 50 -0.47 -6.16 -2.11
C VAL A 50 0.42 -6.31 -3.33
N SER A 51 1.50 -5.53 -3.37
CA SER A 51 2.53 -5.65 -4.39
C SER A 51 3.91 -5.33 -3.81
N ILE A 52 4.95 -5.75 -4.53
CA ILE A 52 6.34 -5.46 -4.16
C ILE A 52 7.04 -4.86 -5.38
N SER A 53 7.76 -3.76 -5.16
CA SER A 53 8.61 -3.11 -6.15
C SER A 53 10.01 -2.93 -5.58
N GLY A 54 10.94 -3.80 -5.98
CA GLY A 54 12.28 -3.85 -5.38
C GLY A 54 12.20 -4.26 -3.92
N ASP A 55 12.70 -3.40 -3.02
CA ASP A 55 12.66 -3.62 -1.57
C ASP A 55 11.46 -2.91 -0.91
N GLU A 56 10.49 -2.42 -1.68
CA GLU A 56 9.31 -1.72 -1.15
C GLU A 56 8.06 -2.60 -1.26
N LEU A 57 7.39 -2.81 -0.13
CA LEU A 57 6.05 -3.39 -0.05
C LEU A 57 5.03 -2.27 -0.17
N VAL A 58 4.06 -2.43 -1.08
CA VAL A 58 2.94 -1.52 -1.25
C VAL A 58 1.65 -2.25 -0.88
N LEU A 59 0.89 -1.72 0.08
CA LEU A 59 -0.42 -2.21 0.47
C LEU A 59 -1.51 -1.21 0.08
N ASP A 60 -2.49 -1.68 -0.67
CA ASP A 60 -3.74 -0.96 -0.87
C ASP A 60 -4.66 -1.29 0.31
N LEU A 61 -5.07 -0.28 1.06
CA LEU A 61 -5.90 -0.43 2.25
C LEU A 61 -7.28 0.20 2.05
N SER A 62 -8.28 -0.34 2.74
CA SER A 62 -9.56 0.33 2.95
C SER A 62 -9.98 0.30 4.42
N HIS A 63 -10.61 1.38 4.89
CA HIS A 63 -11.13 1.47 6.26
C HIS A 63 -12.34 2.42 6.35
N GLY A 64 -13.13 2.26 7.42
CA GLY A 64 -14.17 3.21 7.80
C GLY A 64 -13.59 4.44 8.51
N GLY A 65 -14.32 5.56 8.53
CA GLY A 65 -13.95 6.77 9.26
C GLY A 65 -14.15 8.04 8.42
N GLY A 66 -13.19 8.96 8.51
CA GLY A 66 -13.05 10.16 7.69
C GLY A 66 -13.28 11.48 8.42
N CYS A 67 -13.41 11.43 9.74
CA CYS A 67 -13.50 12.60 10.60
C CYS A 67 -12.23 12.82 11.45
N ALA A 68 -11.38 11.80 11.59
CA ALA A 68 -10.07 11.88 12.21
C ALA A 68 -8.96 11.40 11.26
N GLU A 69 -7.72 11.81 11.55
CA GLU A 69 -6.55 11.21 10.91
C GLU A 69 -6.25 9.87 11.56
N HIS A 70 -6.20 8.80 10.77
CA HIS A 70 -5.83 7.47 11.23
C HIS A 70 -4.32 7.27 11.13
N THR A 71 -3.76 6.42 11.98
CA THR A 71 -2.34 6.01 11.89
C THR A 71 -2.22 4.55 11.51
N PHE A 72 -1.14 4.25 10.76
CA PHE A 72 -0.87 2.94 10.22
C PHE A 72 0.57 2.53 10.55
N GLY A 73 0.79 1.22 10.65
CA GLY A 73 2.13 0.65 10.80
C GLY A 73 2.16 -0.81 10.38
N LEU A 74 3.36 -1.33 10.20
CA LEU A 74 3.56 -2.75 9.90
C LEU A 74 4.58 -3.33 10.87
N SER A 75 4.18 -4.39 11.56
CA SER A 75 5.00 -5.07 12.57
C SER A 75 5.39 -6.48 12.09
N TRP A 76 6.61 -6.86 12.40
CA TRP A 76 7.17 -8.20 12.20
C TRP A 76 7.92 -8.61 13.46
N ASP A 77 7.89 -9.89 13.83
CA ASP A 77 8.54 -10.38 15.04
C ASP A 77 10.04 -10.68 14.89
N GLY A 78 10.61 -10.42 13.71
CA GLY A 78 12.01 -10.70 13.39
C GLY A 78 12.31 -12.17 13.09
N SER A 79 11.28 -13.03 13.01
CA SER A 79 11.45 -14.46 12.80
C SER A 79 10.98 -14.93 11.41
N PHE A 80 11.59 -16.03 10.97
CA PHE A 80 11.17 -16.76 9.78
C PHE A 80 10.72 -18.17 10.17
N ALA A 81 9.55 -18.58 9.68
CA ALA A 81 9.03 -19.91 9.93
C ALA A 81 9.82 -20.99 9.16
N GLU A 82 10.00 -22.16 9.79
CA GLU A 82 10.66 -23.33 9.22
C GLU A 82 9.85 -23.92 8.04
N SER A 83 10.01 -23.33 6.87
CA SER A 83 9.33 -23.68 5.62
C SER A 83 10.22 -23.39 4.41
N ASN A 84 9.81 -23.82 3.22
CA ASN A 84 10.55 -23.56 1.99
C ASN A 84 9.60 -23.15 0.85
N PRO A 85 9.64 -21.88 0.38
CA PRO A 85 10.40 -20.76 0.93
C PRO A 85 9.99 -20.44 2.38
N VAL A 86 10.86 -19.72 3.09
CA VAL A 86 10.59 -19.31 4.48
C VAL A 86 9.44 -18.31 4.50
N GLN A 87 8.70 -18.28 5.61
CA GLN A 87 7.54 -17.39 5.76
C GLN A 87 7.80 -16.36 6.87
N ALA A 88 7.40 -15.12 6.64
CA ALA A 88 7.38 -14.06 7.64
C ALA A 88 5.94 -13.66 7.92
N ARG A 89 5.56 -13.60 9.21
CA ARG A 89 4.23 -13.15 9.62
C ARG A 89 4.27 -11.67 9.92
N LEU A 90 3.51 -10.90 9.14
CA LEU A 90 3.34 -9.46 9.25
C LEU A 90 2.02 -9.12 9.95
N ILE A 91 2.03 -8.05 10.71
CA ILE A 91 0.90 -7.56 11.47
C ILE A 91 0.66 -6.11 11.08
N LEU A 92 -0.47 -5.86 10.41
CA LEU A 92 -0.92 -4.51 10.11
C LEU A 92 -1.45 -3.87 11.40
N LEU A 93 -0.97 -2.68 11.69
CA LEU A 93 -1.39 -1.85 12.81
C LEU A 93 -2.23 -0.70 12.27
N HIS A 94 -3.33 -0.41 12.94
CA HIS A 94 -4.26 0.64 12.56
C HIS A 94 -4.94 1.20 13.82
N GLU A 95 -4.84 2.51 14.00
CA GLU A 95 -5.49 3.26 15.07
C GLU A 95 -6.41 4.32 14.45
N SER A 96 -7.69 4.22 14.77
CA SER A 96 -8.77 5.08 14.26
C SER A 96 -9.13 6.24 15.18
N TYR A 97 -8.63 6.25 16.43
CA TYR A 97 -8.93 7.26 17.45
C TYR A 97 -10.43 7.44 17.71
N ASP A 98 -11.16 6.32 17.78
CA ASP A 98 -12.62 6.26 17.95
C ASP A 98 -13.40 7.03 16.85
N ASP A 99 -12.88 7.07 15.61
CA ASP A 99 -13.58 7.69 14.48
C ASP A 99 -14.84 6.91 14.09
N MET A 100 -15.99 7.47 14.44
CA MET A 100 -17.31 6.87 14.18
C MET A 100 -17.89 7.21 12.81
N CYS A 101 -17.17 7.97 11.97
CA CYS A 101 -17.67 8.32 10.65
C CYS A 101 -17.73 7.10 9.72
N LEU A 102 -18.66 7.15 8.75
CA LEU A 102 -19.02 6.00 7.93
C LEU A 102 -18.52 6.10 6.49
N ALA A 103 -17.59 7.02 6.19
CA ALA A 103 -16.98 7.06 4.88
C ALA A 103 -16.07 5.84 4.70
N LEU A 104 -16.09 5.23 3.51
CA LEU A 104 -15.11 4.23 3.13
C LEU A 104 -13.94 4.96 2.47
N LEU A 105 -12.79 4.93 3.13
CA LEU A 105 -11.56 5.56 2.66
C LEU A 105 -10.60 4.52 2.12
N HIS A 106 -9.75 4.96 1.19
CA HIS A 106 -8.70 4.17 0.58
C HIS A 106 -7.34 4.83 0.78
N GLU A 107 -6.37 4.05 1.20
CA GLU A 107 -5.01 4.50 1.55
C GLU A 107 -3.99 3.59 0.87
N GLU A 108 -2.80 4.12 0.57
CA GLU A 108 -1.68 3.36 0.02
C GLU A 108 -0.52 3.39 1.03
N LEU A 109 -0.10 2.23 1.53
CA LEU A 109 0.96 2.09 2.54
C LEU A 109 2.24 1.53 1.91
N HIS A 110 3.33 2.28 1.99
CA HIS A 110 4.65 1.91 1.50
C HIS A 110 5.56 1.55 2.66
N VAL A 111 6.18 0.37 2.59
CA VAL A 111 7.04 -0.16 3.65
C VAL A 111 8.37 -0.66 3.09
N ASP A 112 9.47 -0.14 3.62
CA ASP A 112 10.82 -0.62 3.32
C ASP A 112 11.06 -2.02 3.92
N LEU A 113 11.31 -3.01 3.05
CA LEU A 113 11.62 -4.39 3.38
C LEU A 113 13.13 -4.65 3.51
N THR A 114 13.99 -3.65 3.34
CA THR A 114 15.44 -3.78 3.50
C THR A 114 15.83 -4.40 4.85
N PRO A 115 15.25 -3.99 6.01
CA PRO A 115 15.58 -4.61 7.29
C PRO A 115 15.28 -6.12 7.33
N MET A 116 14.20 -6.56 6.69
CA MET A 116 13.84 -7.97 6.60
C MET A 116 14.82 -8.75 5.71
N LYS A 117 15.18 -8.18 4.55
CA LYS A 117 16.19 -8.74 3.66
C LYS A 117 17.52 -8.92 4.37
N GLU A 118 17.98 -7.91 5.10
CA GLU A 118 19.24 -7.95 5.85
C GLU A 118 19.21 -9.05 6.93
N SER A 119 18.13 -9.14 7.69
CA SER A 119 17.94 -10.21 8.69
C SER A 119 17.97 -11.61 8.06
N TRP A 120 17.33 -11.78 6.89
CA TRP A 120 17.39 -13.04 6.15
C TRP A 120 18.81 -13.38 5.70
N ARG A 121 19.54 -12.42 5.13
CA ARG A 121 20.94 -12.62 4.69
C ARG A 121 21.84 -12.99 5.85
N GLU A 122 21.65 -12.35 7.00
CA GLU A 122 22.40 -12.66 8.21
C GLU A 122 22.13 -14.10 8.69
N GLN A 123 20.86 -14.50 8.78
CA GLN A 123 20.47 -15.81 9.30
C GLN A 123 20.85 -16.96 8.36
N TYR A 124 20.63 -16.80 7.06
CA TYR A 124 20.82 -17.87 6.08
C TYR A 124 22.18 -17.84 5.38
N ARG A 125 22.99 -16.78 5.58
CA ARG A 125 24.34 -16.59 4.99
C ARG A 125 24.34 -16.71 3.46
N ARG A 126 23.36 -16.09 2.82
CA ARG A 126 23.16 -16.07 1.36
C ARG A 126 22.78 -14.67 0.90
N GLU A 127 23.12 -14.33 -0.34
CA GLU A 127 22.82 -13.02 -0.93
C GLU A 127 21.40 -12.89 -1.49
N HIS A 128 20.90 -13.97 -2.08
CA HIS A 128 19.59 -14.02 -2.74
C HIS A 128 18.66 -15.02 -2.06
N GLY A 129 17.39 -14.66 -1.98
CA GLY A 129 16.39 -15.39 -1.21
C GLY A 129 14.96 -15.08 -1.63
N ILE A 130 14.07 -15.92 -1.13
CA ILE A 130 12.62 -15.74 -1.28
C ILE A 130 12.01 -15.83 0.11
N ILE A 131 11.18 -14.84 0.44
CA ILE A 131 10.36 -14.80 1.66
C ILE A 131 8.90 -14.71 1.24
N GLU A 132 8.06 -15.60 1.77
CA GLU A 132 6.60 -15.49 1.63
C GLU A 132 6.06 -14.67 2.80
N LEU A 133 5.59 -13.45 2.49
CA LEU A 133 4.97 -12.54 3.44
C LEU A 133 3.51 -12.94 3.65
N ARG A 134 3.13 -13.17 4.89
CA ARG A 134 1.74 -13.46 5.28
C ARG A 134 1.24 -12.42 6.27
N PHE A 135 0.01 -11.97 6.09
CA PHE A 135 -0.61 -10.99 6.99
C PHE A 135 -1.49 -11.70 8.01
N ALA A 136 -1.37 -11.34 9.29
CA ALA A 136 -2.01 -12.04 10.39
C ALA A 136 -3.56 -12.06 10.32
N ASP A 137 -4.15 -10.95 9.89
CA ASP A 137 -5.61 -10.75 9.88
C ASP A 137 -6.21 -10.73 8.47
N SER A 138 -5.45 -11.19 7.47
CA SER A 138 -5.87 -11.21 6.06
C SER A 138 -5.44 -12.51 5.37
N THR A 139 -6.09 -12.81 4.26
CA THR A 139 -5.66 -13.89 3.36
C THR A 139 -4.64 -13.43 2.32
N ALA A 140 -4.36 -12.12 2.27
CA ALA A 140 -3.33 -11.56 1.42
C ALA A 140 -1.97 -12.21 1.69
N THR A 141 -1.18 -12.36 0.63
CA THR A 141 0.19 -12.85 0.68
C THR A 141 1.02 -12.15 -0.38
N ALA A 142 2.30 -11.97 -0.12
CA ALA A 142 3.23 -11.45 -1.11
C ALA A 142 4.50 -12.28 -1.14
N ARG A 143 5.07 -12.45 -2.34
CA ARG A 143 6.33 -13.15 -2.53
C ARG A 143 7.44 -12.12 -2.74
N TYR A 144 8.33 -12.03 -1.76
CA TYR A 144 9.47 -11.12 -1.80
C TYR A 144 10.73 -11.87 -2.25
N GLU A 145 11.25 -11.51 -3.41
CA GLU A 145 12.47 -12.08 -4.00
C GLU A 145 13.53 -10.99 -4.16
N PHE A 146 14.74 -11.27 -3.70
CA PHE A 146 15.89 -10.36 -3.71
C PHE A 146 17.21 -11.11 -3.90
#